data_AF-A0A1X2ETC6-F1
#
_entry.id   AF-A0A1X2ETC6-F1
#
_cell.length_a   1.000
_cell.length_b   1.000
_cell.length_c   1.000
_cell.angle_alpha   90.00
_cell.angle_beta   90.00
_cell.angle_gamma   90.00
#
_symmetry.space_group_name_H-M   'P 1'
#
loop_
_entity.id
_entity.type
_entity.pdbx_description
1 polymer ?
#
loop_
_entity_poly.entity_id
_entity_poly.type
_entity_poly.pdbx_seq_one_letter_code
_entity_poly.pdbx_strand_id
1 'polypeptide(L)'
;MNDNRISATPATTHNRAIDGRIDCRPSLRCRAIARLRAGQLDAQLAVGAPTPPGSPIAVRATRLTSISEREAIARTLRRALHDAADGRMVFSSRIPLHRKNIEAAEPIIDAITLRLHSPLPVSARGMARLVRLLRDGTGPLYAYGRGDLTGRLGAALAAL
;
A
#
# COMPACT_ATOMS: atom_id res chain seq x y z
N MET A 1 -33.22 6.45 60.27
CA MET A 1 -34.53 5.98 59.77
C MET A 1 -34.67 6.48 58.34
N ASN A 2 -34.61 5.70 57.27
CA ASN A 2 -34.55 4.25 57.09
C ASN A 2 -33.64 3.94 55.89
N ASP A 3 -33.12 2.73 55.93
CA ASP A 3 -32.24 2.06 54.99
C ASP A 3 -32.78 2.04 53.55
N ASN A 4 -31.87 2.12 52.57
CA ASN A 4 -32.07 1.39 51.32
C ASN A 4 -30.77 0.72 50.87
N ARG A 5 -30.62 -0.52 51.35
CA ARG A 5 -29.82 -1.59 50.73
C ARG A 5 -30.43 -1.90 49.35
N ILE A 6 -29.60 -2.06 48.32
CA ILE A 6 -29.52 -3.25 47.43
C ILE A 6 -28.39 -3.03 46.41
N SER A 7 -27.29 -3.71 46.71
CA SER A 7 -26.43 -4.55 45.87
C SER A 7 -26.26 -4.29 44.35
N ALA A 8 -25.01 -4.01 43.99
CA ALA A 8 -24.12 -4.71 43.05
C ALA A 8 -24.70 -5.35 41.75
N THR A 9 -24.20 -4.90 40.59
CA THR A 9 -23.21 -5.64 39.77
C THR A 9 -22.83 -4.84 38.49
N PRO A 10 -21.56 -4.84 38.05
CA PRO A 10 -21.15 -4.23 36.80
C PRO A 10 -21.45 -5.19 35.63
N ALA A 11 -22.38 -4.83 34.75
CA ALA A 11 -22.55 -5.53 33.49
C ALA A 11 -21.43 -5.12 32.52
N THR A 12 -20.30 -5.82 32.65
CA THR A 12 -19.27 -5.91 31.62
C THR A 12 -19.86 -6.65 30.42
N THR A 13 -20.52 -5.93 29.52
CA THR A 13 -20.86 -6.47 28.20
C THR A 13 -19.62 -6.33 27.31
N HIS A 14 -18.80 -7.39 27.30
CA HIS A 14 -17.84 -7.63 26.24
C HIS A 14 -18.59 -7.71 24.92
N ASN A 15 -18.67 -6.59 24.19
CA ASN A 15 -19.21 -6.57 22.84
C ASN A 15 -18.14 -7.16 21.91
N ARG A 16 -18.02 -8.50 21.95
CA ARG A 16 -17.28 -9.31 20.98
C ARG A 16 -18.05 -9.26 19.68
N ALA A 17 -17.87 -8.17 18.93
CA ALA A 17 -18.37 -8.03 17.57
C ALA A 17 -17.69 -9.07 16.68
N ILE A 18 -18.31 -10.24 16.59
CA ILE A 18 -18.46 -11.11 15.42
C ILE A 18 -17.43 -10.82 14.32
N ASP A 19 -16.21 -11.35 14.50
CA ASP A 19 -15.21 -11.47 13.45
C ASP A 19 -15.55 -12.70 12.57
N GLY A 20 -16.76 -12.67 12.02
CA GLY A 20 -17.23 -13.61 11.02
C GLY A 20 -16.79 -13.10 9.66
N ARG A 21 -15.57 -13.45 9.24
CA ARG A 21 -15.17 -13.34 7.84
C ARG A 21 -16.18 -14.12 6.99
N ILE A 22 -17.19 -13.44 6.45
CA ILE A 22 -17.98 -13.96 5.35
C ILE A 22 -17.02 -14.02 4.17
N ASP A 23 -16.43 -15.20 3.95
CA ASP A 23 -15.61 -15.49 2.79
C ASP A 23 -16.49 -15.56 1.54
N CYS A 24 -16.99 -14.41 1.10
CA CYS A 24 -17.58 -14.26 -0.22
C CYS A 24 -16.47 -14.44 -1.25
N ARG A 25 -16.34 -15.66 -1.79
CA ARG A 25 -15.45 -15.92 -2.93
C ARG A 25 -15.77 -14.89 -4.02
N PRO A 26 -14.81 -14.03 -4.39
CA PRO A 26 -15.09 -12.94 -5.31
C PRO A 26 -15.41 -13.50 -6.68
N SER A 27 -16.52 -13.05 -7.26
CA SER A 27 -16.96 -13.45 -8.59
C SER A 27 -15.87 -13.14 -9.65
N LEU A 28 -15.85 -13.92 -10.73
CA LEU A 28 -14.92 -13.70 -11.86
C LEU A 28 -15.06 -12.28 -12.44
N ARG A 29 -16.28 -11.72 -12.43
CA ARG A 29 -16.55 -10.34 -12.83
C ARG A 29 -15.82 -9.34 -11.93
N CYS A 30 -15.82 -9.53 -10.61
CA CYS A 30 -15.07 -8.68 -9.69
C CYS A 30 -13.57 -8.74 -9.98
N ARG A 31 -13.02 -9.91 -10.33
CA ARG A 31 -11.60 -10.05 -10.72
C ARG A 31 -11.28 -9.33 -12.02
N ALA A 32 -12.18 -9.38 -13.01
CA ALA A 32 -12.02 -8.68 -14.29
C ALA A 32 -12.07 -7.15 -14.10
N ILE A 33 -13.08 -6.65 -13.38
CA ILE A 33 -13.21 -5.22 -13.06
C ILE A 33 -11.99 -4.74 -12.25
N ALA A 34 -11.49 -5.54 -11.30
CA ALA A 34 -10.30 -5.21 -10.53
C ALA A 34 -9.02 -5.07 -11.38
N ARG A 35 -8.95 -5.76 -12.54
CA ARG A 35 -7.85 -5.58 -13.51
C ARG A 35 -8.07 -4.35 -14.38
N LEU A 36 -9.27 -4.16 -14.92
CA LEU A 36 -9.59 -3.05 -15.82
C LEU A 36 -9.57 -1.69 -15.13
N ARG A 37 -10.03 -1.63 -13.88
CA ARG A 37 -10.09 -0.39 -13.07
C ARG A 37 -9.01 -0.35 -11.99
N ALA A 38 -7.90 -1.06 -12.19
CA ALA A 38 -6.81 -1.15 -11.21
C ALA A 38 -6.36 0.23 -10.73
N GLY A 39 -6.13 1.19 -11.65
CA GLY A 39 -5.70 2.55 -11.29
C GLY A 39 -6.71 3.31 -10.43
N GLN A 40 -8.01 3.18 -10.73
CA GLN A 40 -9.08 3.84 -9.95
C GLN A 40 -9.22 3.21 -8.56
N LEU A 41 -9.14 1.88 -8.47
CA LEU A 41 -9.22 1.17 -7.19
C LEU A 41 -7.99 1.44 -6.32
N ASP A 42 -6.80 1.53 -6.93
CA ASP A 42 -5.57 1.92 -6.23
C ASP A 42 -5.68 3.36 -5.71
N ALA A 43 -6.32 4.27 -6.46
CA ALA A 43 -6.59 5.62 -5.97
C ALA A 43 -7.53 5.62 -4.76
N GLN A 44 -8.61 4.84 -4.78
CA GLN A 44 -9.53 4.69 -3.64
C GLN A 44 -8.82 4.09 -2.41
N LEU A 45 -8.02 3.03 -2.61
CA LEU A 45 -7.25 2.40 -1.53
C LEU A 45 -6.20 3.34 -0.93
N ALA A 46 -5.54 4.17 -1.75
CA ALA A 46 -4.53 5.12 -1.29
C ALA A 46 -5.10 6.23 -0.40
N VAL A 47 -6.38 6.60 -0.60
CA VAL A 47 -7.13 7.54 0.27
C VAL A 47 -7.72 6.82 1.49
N GLY A 48 -7.82 5.48 1.45
CA GLY A 48 -8.35 4.68 2.54
C GLY A 48 -9.85 4.43 2.46
N ALA A 49 -10.39 4.34 1.24
CA ALA A 49 -11.78 3.98 1.02
C ALA A 49 -12.14 2.63 1.69
N PRO A 50 -13.39 2.47 2.16
CA PRO A 50 -13.83 1.23 2.79
C PRO A 50 -13.75 0.06 1.80
N THR A 51 -13.35 -1.12 2.30
CA THR A 51 -13.20 -2.35 1.52
C THR A 51 -14.26 -3.39 1.93
N PRO A 52 -15.52 -3.26 1.49
CA PRO A 52 -16.55 -4.23 1.82
C PRO A 52 -16.20 -5.63 1.27
N PRO A 53 -16.44 -6.72 2.03
CA PRO A 53 -16.18 -8.09 1.57
C PRO A 53 -16.84 -8.40 0.23
N GLY A 54 -16.18 -9.18 -0.62
CA GLY A 54 -16.71 -9.56 -1.95
C GLY A 54 -16.67 -8.46 -3.03
N SER A 55 -16.29 -7.23 -2.68
CA SER A 55 -16.19 -6.12 -3.63
C SER A 55 -14.91 -6.15 -4.49
N PRO A 56 -14.90 -5.52 -5.68
CA PRO A 56 -13.68 -5.40 -6.50
C PRO A 56 -12.52 -4.69 -5.78
N ILE A 57 -12.81 -3.75 -4.88
CA ILE A 57 -11.79 -3.02 -4.11
C ILE A 57 -11.14 -3.95 -3.07
N ALA A 58 -11.92 -4.83 -2.41
CA ALA A 58 -11.38 -5.83 -1.48
C ALA A 58 -10.50 -6.86 -2.20
N VAL A 59 -10.93 -7.34 -3.38
CA VAL A 59 -10.10 -8.23 -4.23
C VAL A 59 -8.78 -7.58 -4.62
N ARG A 60 -8.83 -6.30 -4.98
CA ARG A 60 -7.62 -5.54 -5.33
C ARG A 60 -6.71 -5.35 -4.12
N ALA A 61 -7.27 -5.06 -2.94
CA ALA A 61 -6.52 -4.94 -1.69
C ALA A 61 -5.76 -6.23 -1.35
N THR A 62 -6.44 -7.39 -1.34
CA THR A 62 -5.80 -8.70 -1.08
C THR A 62 -4.68 -9.00 -2.07
N ARG A 63 -4.88 -8.64 -3.35
CA ARG A 63 -3.84 -8.80 -4.37
C ARG A 63 -2.64 -7.89 -4.11
N LEU A 64 -2.87 -6.62 -3.80
CA LEU A 64 -1.80 -5.68 -3.49
C LEU A 64 -0.96 -6.10 -2.28
N THR A 65 -1.58 -6.70 -1.26
CA THR A 65 -0.88 -7.17 -0.06
C THR A 65 -0.25 -8.56 -0.23
N SER A 66 -0.44 -9.22 -1.37
CA SER A 66 0.14 -10.54 -1.65
C SER A 66 1.67 -10.51 -1.69
N ILE A 67 2.29 -11.61 -1.27
CA ILE A 67 3.76 -11.73 -1.17
C ILE A 67 4.43 -11.40 -2.52
N SER A 68 3.89 -11.94 -3.62
CA SER A 68 4.43 -11.71 -4.96
C SER A 68 4.40 -10.25 -5.39
N GLU A 69 3.34 -9.50 -5.06
CA GLU A 69 3.27 -8.07 -5.35
C GLU A 69 4.21 -7.27 -4.44
N ARG A 70 4.32 -7.61 -3.15
CA ARG A 70 5.32 -6.98 -2.25
C ARG A 70 6.73 -7.13 -2.80
N GLU A 71 7.11 -8.34 -3.19
CA GLU A 71 8.41 -8.63 -3.78
C GLU A 71 8.61 -7.95 -5.13
N ALA A 72 7.57 -7.86 -5.96
CA ALA A 72 7.64 -7.15 -7.24
C ALA A 72 7.91 -5.65 -7.05
N ILE A 73 7.24 -5.02 -6.08
CA ILE A 73 7.46 -3.61 -5.74
C ILE A 73 8.87 -3.42 -5.16
N ALA A 74 9.26 -4.23 -4.19
CA ALA A 74 10.58 -4.13 -3.57
C ALA A 74 11.72 -4.32 -4.59
N ARG A 75 11.59 -5.29 -5.52
CA ARG A 75 12.54 -5.48 -6.62
C ARG A 75 12.57 -4.28 -7.58
N THR A 76 11.45 -3.63 -7.81
CA THR A 76 11.39 -2.45 -8.69
C THR A 76 12.07 -1.25 -8.04
N LEU A 77 11.87 -1.05 -6.74
CA LEU A 77 12.56 0.00 -5.98
C LEU A 77 14.07 -0.23 -5.91
N ARG A 78 14.52 -1.45 -5.59
CA ARG A 78 15.95 -1.82 -5.59
C ARG A 78 16.60 -1.61 -6.96
N ARG A 79 15.92 -1.99 -8.05
CA ARG A 79 16.41 -1.74 -9.42
C ARG A 79 16.53 -0.25 -9.70
N ALA A 80 15.53 0.56 -9.33
CA ALA A 80 15.61 2.01 -9.51
C ALA A 80 16.79 2.63 -8.76
N LEU A 81 17.11 2.15 -7.55
CA LEU A 81 18.27 2.60 -6.79
C LEU A 81 19.59 2.15 -7.44
N HIS A 82 19.68 0.89 -7.87
CA HIS A 82 20.85 0.36 -8.57
C HIS A 82 21.11 1.09 -9.91
N ASP A 83 20.07 1.28 -10.71
CA ASP A 83 20.12 2.03 -11.97
C ASP A 83 20.51 3.50 -11.74
N ALA A 84 20.02 4.09 -10.64
CA ALA A 84 20.42 5.43 -10.22
C ALA A 84 21.87 5.47 -9.72
N ALA A 85 22.43 4.42 -9.13
CA ALA A 85 23.83 4.39 -8.69
C ALA A 85 24.81 4.14 -9.85
N ASP A 86 24.45 3.32 -10.84
CA ASP A 86 25.36 2.81 -11.86
C ASP A 86 25.86 3.83 -12.90
N GLY A 87 25.32 5.04 -12.94
CA GLY A 87 25.84 6.06 -13.89
C GLY A 87 25.35 5.89 -15.32
N ARG A 88 24.95 4.68 -15.69
CA ARG A 88 24.65 4.31 -17.07
C ARG A 88 23.33 4.93 -17.49
N MET A 89 23.39 5.78 -18.49
CA MET A 89 22.22 6.24 -19.24
C MET A 89 21.67 5.03 -19.99
N VAL A 90 20.89 4.20 -19.30
CA VAL A 90 20.29 3.01 -19.89
C VAL A 90 19.26 3.51 -20.89
N PHE A 91 19.64 3.61 -22.17
CA PHE A 91 18.75 3.89 -23.30
C PHE A 91 17.82 2.68 -23.50
N SER A 92 16.94 2.46 -22.52
CA SER A 92 15.72 1.69 -22.68
C SER A 92 14.64 2.67 -23.14
N SER A 93 13.56 2.19 -23.76
CA SER A 93 12.34 2.98 -24.05
C SER A 93 11.61 3.48 -22.78
N ARG A 94 12.33 3.57 -21.66
CA ARG A 94 11.88 3.94 -20.33
C ARG A 94 12.23 5.41 -20.09
N ILE A 95 11.28 6.13 -19.50
CA ILE A 95 11.47 7.50 -19.06
C ILE A 95 12.70 7.54 -18.13
N PRO A 96 13.69 8.42 -18.36
CA PRO A 96 14.90 8.49 -17.53
C PRO A 96 14.56 8.69 -16.06
N LEU A 97 15.37 8.14 -15.15
CA LEU A 97 15.18 8.25 -13.70
C LEU A 97 15.78 9.56 -13.14
N HIS A 98 15.14 10.15 -12.13
CA HIS A 98 15.66 11.34 -11.46
C HIS A 98 16.70 10.98 -10.40
N ARG A 99 17.92 10.73 -10.86
CA ARG A 99 19.04 10.21 -10.05
C ARG A 99 19.22 10.87 -8.68
N LYS A 100 19.39 12.19 -8.63
CA LYS A 100 19.59 12.94 -7.36
C LYS A 100 18.44 12.78 -6.36
N ASN A 101 17.22 12.59 -6.85
CA ASN A 101 16.04 12.47 -6.00
C ASN A 101 15.92 11.05 -5.45
N ILE A 102 16.32 10.06 -6.25
CA ILE A 102 16.42 8.65 -5.83
C ILE A 102 17.55 8.48 -4.81
N GLU A 103 18.72 9.06 -5.06
CA GLU A 103 19.86 9.08 -4.11
C GLU A 103 19.44 9.73 -2.78
N ALA A 104 18.74 10.88 -2.81
CA ALA A 104 18.22 11.51 -1.60
C ALA A 104 17.17 10.67 -0.85
N ALA A 105 16.42 9.82 -1.57
CA ALA A 105 15.38 8.96 -1.01
C ALA A 105 15.85 7.53 -0.67
N GLU A 106 17.12 7.20 -0.92
CA GLU A 106 17.76 5.91 -0.62
C GLU A 106 17.39 5.34 0.76
N PRO A 107 17.56 6.07 1.89
CA PRO A 107 17.26 5.51 3.22
C PRO A 107 15.78 5.11 3.38
N ILE A 108 14.86 5.83 2.74
CA ILE A 108 13.43 5.53 2.77
C ILE A 108 13.12 4.33 1.88
N ILE A 109 13.76 4.24 0.71
CA ILE A 109 13.63 3.10 -0.21
C ILE A 109 14.07 1.82 0.48
N ASP A 110 15.18 1.84 1.21
CA ASP A 110 15.67 0.70 1.97
C ASP A 110 14.73 0.32 3.11
N ALA A 111 14.23 1.29 3.87
CA ALA A 111 13.25 1.04 4.93
C ALA A 111 11.96 0.40 4.39
N ILE A 112 11.43 0.90 3.27
CA ILE A 112 10.27 0.29 2.59
C ILE A 112 10.60 -1.13 2.15
N THR A 113 11.76 -1.33 1.52
CA THR A 113 12.17 -2.63 1.01
C THR A 113 12.31 -3.65 2.14
N LEU A 114 12.91 -3.26 3.27
CA LEU A 114 12.99 -4.09 4.48
C LEU A 114 11.60 -4.44 5.01
N ARG A 115 10.70 -3.46 5.09
CA ARG A 115 9.31 -3.64 5.52
C ARG A 115 8.54 -4.61 4.62
N LEU A 116 8.74 -4.55 3.30
CA LEU A 116 8.07 -5.42 2.33
C LEU A 116 8.55 -6.88 2.36
N HIS A 117 9.81 -7.10 2.73
CA HIS A 117 10.38 -8.45 2.90
C HIS A 117 10.04 -9.06 4.27
N SER A 118 9.68 -8.23 5.26
CA SER A 118 9.22 -8.70 6.56
C SER A 118 8.00 -9.64 6.41
N PRO A 119 7.87 -10.67 7.25
CA PRO A 119 6.66 -11.50 7.30
C PRO A 119 5.45 -10.76 7.86
N LEU A 120 5.63 -9.55 8.39
CA LEU A 120 4.56 -8.74 8.97
C LEU A 120 3.51 -8.35 7.91
N PRO A 121 2.22 -8.30 8.28
CA PRO A 121 1.18 -7.83 7.39
C PRO A 121 1.45 -6.36 7.02
N VAL A 122 1.25 -6.03 5.74
CA VAL A 122 1.34 -4.67 5.21
C VAL A 122 -0.05 -4.15 4.87
N SER A 123 -0.28 -2.86 5.05
CA SER A 123 -1.56 -2.27 4.71
C SER A 123 -1.73 -2.11 3.19
N ALA A 124 -2.96 -2.32 2.71
CA ALA A 124 -3.33 -2.08 1.32
C ALA A 124 -3.19 -0.59 0.92
N ARG A 125 -3.33 0.33 1.88
CA ARG A 125 -3.21 1.79 1.64
C ARG A 125 -1.77 2.17 1.29
N GLY A 126 -0.80 1.71 2.08
CA GLY A 126 0.62 1.95 1.82
C GLY A 126 1.04 1.34 0.49
N MET A 127 0.65 0.09 0.25
CA MET A 127 0.90 -0.60 -1.02
C MET A 127 0.29 0.13 -2.22
N ALA A 128 -0.94 0.62 -2.12
CA ALA A 128 -1.58 1.39 -3.19
C ALA A 128 -0.87 2.71 -3.47
N ARG A 129 -0.38 3.41 -2.43
CA ARG A 129 0.44 4.63 -2.60
C ARG A 129 1.75 4.34 -3.34
N LEU A 130 2.43 3.25 -2.99
CA LEU A 130 3.66 2.81 -3.69
C LEU A 130 3.38 2.49 -5.16
N VAL A 131 2.34 1.69 -5.46
CA VAL A 131 1.99 1.34 -6.84
C VAL A 131 1.64 2.57 -7.66
N ARG A 132 0.92 3.54 -7.07
CA ARG A 132 0.59 4.80 -7.75
C ARG A 132 1.84 5.62 -8.03
N LEU A 133 2.75 5.75 -7.07
CA LEU A 133 4.02 6.46 -7.25
C LEU A 133 4.85 5.85 -8.37
N LEU A 134 4.93 4.51 -8.43
CA LEU A 134 5.67 3.78 -9.47
C LEU A 134 5.02 3.85 -10.85
N ARG A 135 3.68 4.00 -10.91
CA ARG A 135 2.93 4.12 -12.18
C ARG A 135 2.80 5.55 -12.68
N ASP A 136 3.05 6.54 -11.83
CA ASP A 136 3.03 7.95 -12.19
C ASP A 136 4.29 8.30 -12.98
N GLY A 137 4.23 8.14 -14.31
CA GLY A 137 5.29 8.48 -15.25
C GLY A 137 5.70 9.96 -15.24
N THR A 138 4.88 10.82 -14.62
CA THR A 138 5.15 12.25 -14.41
C THR A 138 5.61 12.56 -12.99
N GLY A 139 5.76 11.52 -12.16
CA GLY A 139 6.11 11.61 -10.76
C GLY A 139 7.61 11.82 -10.52
N PRO A 140 7.98 12.17 -9.28
CA PRO A 140 9.33 12.62 -8.92
C PRO A 140 10.42 11.54 -9.00
N LEU A 141 10.03 10.30 -9.31
CA LEU A 141 10.94 9.19 -9.60
C LEU A 141 11.60 9.33 -10.99
N TYR A 142 10.95 10.05 -11.91
CA TYR A 142 11.41 10.23 -13.29
C TYR A 142 12.03 11.60 -13.49
N ALA A 143 13.04 11.70 -14.35
CA ALA A 143 13.87 12.89 -14.56
C ALA A 143 13.07 14.13 -14.96
N TYR A 144 12.01 13.95 -15.74
CA TYR A 144 11.10 15.02 -16.16
C TYR A 144 9.91 15.22 -15.21
N GLY A 145 9.78 14.35 -14.22
CA GLY A 145 8.72 14.45 -13.23
C GLY A 145 8.96 15.55 -12.21
N ARG A 146 7.90 15.88 -11.47
CA ARG A 146 7.91 16.95 -10.46
C ARG A 146 7.44 16.43 -9.11
N GLY A 147 7.90 17.09 -8.06
CA GLY A 147 7.47 16.86 -6.68
C GLY A 147 8.56 16.24 -5.80
N ASP A 148 8.15 15.89 -4.58
CA ASP A 148 9.01 15.33 -3.56
C ASP A 148 8.88 13.81 -3.52
N LEU A 149 9.96 13.10 -3.86
CA LEU A 149 9.99 11.63 -3.81
C LEU A 149 10.07 11.14 -2.37
N THR A 150 10.93 11.77 -1.57
CA THR A 150 11.18 11.45 -0.16
C THR A 150 9.89 11.57 0.66
N GLY A 151 9.16 12.68 0.54
CA GLY A 151 7.89 12.87 1.25
C GLY A 151 6.79 11.90 0.79
N ARG A 152 6.69 11.61 -0.51
CA ARG A 152 5.71 10.63 -1.02
C ARG A 152 6.02 9.20 -0.57
N LEU A 153 7.29 8.81 -0.59
CA LEU A 153 7.73 7.50 -0.08
C LEU A 153 7.57 7.41 1.44
N GLY A 154 7.90 8.47 2.19
CA GLY A 154 7.69 8.54 3.63
C GLY A 154 6.22 8.42 4.01
N ALA A 155 5.33 9.11 3.30
CA ALA A 155 3.88 9.00 3.49
C ALA A 155 3.32 7.63 3.10
N ALA A 156 3.98 6.90 2.19
CA ALA A 156 3.65 5.53 1.86
C ALA A 156 4.14 4.57 2.96
N LEU A 157 5.37 4.74 3.44
CA LEU A 157 5.99 3.97 4.53
C LEU A 157 5.20 4.10 5.83
N ALA A 158 4.80 5.32 6.21
CA ALA A 158 3.96 5.56 7.39
C ALA A 158 2.59 4.88 7.30
N ALA A 159 2.15 4.53 6.09
CA ALA A 159 0.90 3.82 5.85
C ALA A 159 1.09 2.31 5.67
N LEU A 160 2.29 1.72 5.79
CA LEU A 160 2.55 0.27 5.58
C LEU A 160 2.36 -0.59 6.83
#